data_AF-A0A2R4WYX2-F1
#
_entry.id   AF-A0A2R4WYX2-F1
#
_cell.length_a   1.000
_cell.length_b   1.000
_cell.length_c   1.000
_cell.angle_alpha   90.00
_cell.angle_beta   90.00
_cell.angle_gamma   90.00
#
_symmetry.space_group_name_H-M   'P 1'
#
loop_
_entity.id
_entity.type
_entity.pdbx_description
1 polymer ?
#
loop_
_entity_poly.entity_id
_entity_poly.type
_entity_poly.pdbx_seq_one_letter_code
_entity_poly.pdbx_strand_id
1 'polypeptide(L)'
;MNVNITGNDPDQGIGVEVTDERDNYHWLAVMWDGSIRGHETDDYPHDPADRTQEEQAIMGQVEARAKYVAQREFPDEDILDPLWDPDHLERGVEALVNYTLGEFRTNFRDYYEALQRPEEFVPDDPADIDEATLRIYKSFTITEDNRIDEVYDTMINYDLEDGTFRSVGDAPDDWSHAIDLNHPKMEFDPNYDFDAQFHRLIVEHLHAQIRDVHYNMGMEPPDEYKVSGFGKFSYHGDGIDTRPHTPDA
;
A
#
# COMPACT_ATOMS: atom_id res chain seq x y z
N MET A 1 9.24 18.56 0.53
CA MET A 1 9.07 18.74 -0.93
C MET A 1 8.04 19.81 -1.23
N ASN A 2 8.26 20.62 -2.26
CA ASN A 2 7.29 21.58 -2.81
C ASN A 2 6.78 21.06 -4.15
N VAL A 3 5.50 21.28 -4.47
CA VAL A 3 4.86 20.73 -5.68
C VAL A 3 3.96 21.77 -6.32
N ASN A 4 3.95 21.81 -7.65
CA ASN A 4 3.07 22.70 -8.42
C ASN A 4 2.62 22.03 -9.73
N ILE A 5 1.34 22.18 -10.08
CA ILE A 5 0.82 21.76 -11.39
C ILE A 5 1.08 22.89 -12.39
N THR A 6 1.72 22.56 -13.52
CA THR A 6 2.11 23.51 -14.57
C THR A 6 1.12 23.57 -15.73
N GLY A 7 0.32 22.53 -15.91
CA GLY A 7 -0.69 22.41 -16.95
C GLY A 7 -1.16 20.96 -17.10
N ASN A 8 -2.16 20.76 -17.95
CA ASN A 8 -2.61 19.44 -18.35
C ASN A 8 -2.99 19.44 -19.84
N ASP A 9 -2.87 18.29 -20.47
CA ASP A 9 -3.28 18.02 -21.83
C ASP A 9 -3.83 16.58 -21.93
N PRO A 10 -4.94 16.34 -22.65
CA PRO A 10 -5.52 15.00 -22.75
C PRO A 10 -4.55 13.93 -23.27
N ASP A 11 -3.63 14.29 -24.18
CA ASP A 11 -2.70 13.36 -24.83
C ASP A 11 -1.30 13.35 -24.18
N GLN A 12 -0.91 14.43 -23.47
CA GLN A 12 0.39 14.55 -22.81
C GLN A 12 0.35 14.34 -21.28
N GLY A 13 -0.83 14.29 -20.68
CA GLY A 13 -1.02 14.16 -19.24
C GLY A 13 -0.89 15.49 -18.50
N ILE A 14 -0.56 15.40 -17.22
CA ILE A 14 -0.49 16.49 -16.25
C ILE A 14 0.98 16.79 -15.98
N GLY A 15 1.39 18.03 -16.26
CA GLY A 15 2.73 18.50 -15.96
C GLY A 15 2.85 18.90 -14.49
N VAL A 16 3.77 18.26 -13.75
CA VAL A 16 3.98 18.50 -12.32
C VAL A 16 5.43 18.86 -12.06
N GLU A 17 5.65 20.01 -11.42
CA GLU A 17 6.95 20.40 -10.89
C GLU A 17 7.07 19.95 -9.45
N VAL A 18 8.18 19.31 -9.10
CA VAL A 18 8.49 18.90 -7.73
C VAL A 18 9.88 19.40 -7.37
N THR A 19 10.01 20.04 -6.21
CA THR A 19 11.30 20.28 -5.56
C THR A 19 11.43 19.27 -4.43
N ASP A 20 12.45 18.42 -4.50
CA ASP A 20 12.65 17.34 -3.54
C ASP A 20 13.16 17.84 -2.17
N GLU A 21 13.54 16.93 -1.29
CA GLU A 21 14.08 17.28 0.05
C GLU A 21 15.52 17.82 0.04
N ARG A 22 16.23 17.69 -1.07
CA ARG A 22 17.59 18.20 -1.29
C ARG A 22 17.60 19.53 -2.08
N ASP A 23 16.43 20.13 -2.25
CA ASP A 23 16.21 21.34 -3.05
C ASP A 23 16.49 21.17 -4.56
N ASN A 24 16.51 19.93 -5.06
CA ASN A 24 16.70 19.62 -6.47
C ASN A 24 15.37 19.68 -7.23
N TYR A 25 15.44 20.06 -8.50
CA TYR A 25 14.27 20.26 -9.34
C TYR A 25 13.93 19.01 -10.16
N HIS A 26 12.63 18.74 -10.23
CA HIS A 26 12.07 17.71 -11.09
C HIS A 26 10.86 18.25 -11.84
N TRP A 27 10.69 17.78 -13.07
CA TRP A 27 9.46 17.92 -13.82
C TRP A 27 8.95 16.53 -14.24
N LEU A 28 7.66 16.29 -14.06
CA LEU A 28 7.01 15.03 -14.37
C LEU A 28 5.82 15.23 -15.31
N ALA A 29 5.64 14.31 -16.24
CA ALA A 29 4.40 14.12 -17.00
C ALA A 29 3.63 12.94 -16.43
N VAL A 30 2.64 13.21 -15.58
CA VAL A 30 1.75 12.21 -14.96
C VAL A 30 0.57 11.96 -15.88
N MET A 31 0.37 10.73 -16.35
CA MET A 31 -0.76 10.39 -17.21
C MET A 31 -2.05 10.21 -16.39
N TRP A 32 -3.19 10.26 -17.07
CA TRP A 32 -4.52 10.12 -16.47
C TRP A 32 -4.80 8.74 -15.85
N ASP A 33 -3.96 7.74 -16.17
CA ASP A 33 -3.94 6.39 -15.58
C ASP A 33 -2.86 6.23 -14.50
N GLY A 34 -2.23 7.32 -14.07
CA GLY A 34 -1.18 7.32 -13.06
C GLY A 34 0.20 6.90 -13.56
N SER A 35 0.37 6.50 -14.82
CA SER A 35 1.69 6.19 -15.37
C SER A 35 2.54 7.46 -15.52
N ILE A 36 3.86 7.33 -15.37
CA ILE A 36 4.81 8.44 -15.57
C ILE A 36 5.36 8.36 -16.99
N ARG A 37 4.99 9.32 -17.83
CA ARG A 37 5.45 9.40 -19.22
C ARG A 37 6.86 9.99 -19.34
N GLY A 38 7.22 10.88 -18.42
CA GLY A 38 8.52 11.53 -18.39
C GLY A 38 8.83 12.05 -17.01
N HIS A 39 10.10 11.94 -16.63
CA HIS A 39 10.68 12.48 -15.40
C HIS A 39 12.00 13.14 -15.74
N GLU A 40 12.03 14.47 -15.71
CA GLU A 40 13.19 15.29 -16.04
C GLU A 40 13.82 15.82 -14.75
N THR A 41 15.13 15.63 -14.62
CA THR A 41 15.98 16.21 -13.57
C THR A 41 17.43 16.17 -14.04
N ASP A 42 18.21 17.20 -13.72
CA ASP A 42 19.65 17.28 -14.04
C ASP A 42 20.54 16.94 -12.82
N ASP A 43 19.93 16.77 -11.64
CA ASP A 43 20.64 16.65 -10.37
C ASP A 43 20.94 15.20 -9.95
N TYR A 44 20.39 14.22 -10.68
CA TYR A 44 20.53 12.78 -10.42
C TYR A 44 20.91 11.99 -11.68
N PRO A 45 21.57 10.83 -11.54
CA PRO A 45 21.83 9.94 -12.68
C PRO A 45 20.54 9.56 -13.43
N HIS A 46 20.57 9.61 -14.76
CA HIS A 46 19.41 9.22 -15.58
C HIS A 46 19.21 7.70 -15.62
N ASP A 47 20.30 6.93 -15.60
CA ASP A 47 20.23 5.47 -15.51
C ASP A 47 19.99 5.06 -14.05
N PRO A 48 18.89 4.35 -13.73
CA PRO A 48 18.64 3.86 -12.37
C PRO A 48 19.77 3.00 -11.80
N ALA A 49 20.54 2.29 -12.65
CA ALA A 49 21.67 1.46 -12.20
C ALA A 49 22.85 2.28 -11.66
N ASP A 50 22.92 3.56 -12.00
CA ASP A 50 23.95 4.49 -11.52
C ASP A 50 23.52 5.25 -10.25
N ARG A 51 22.27 5.07 -9.79
CA ARG A 51 21.75 5.71 -8.58
C ARG A 51 22.09 4.91 -7.34
N THR A 52 22.38 5.61 -6.26
CA THR A 52 22.36 5.05 -4.91
C THR A 52 20.93 4.70 -4.48
N GLN A 53 20.77 3.85 -3.47
CA GLN A 53 19.47 3.52 -2.92
C GLN A 53 18.70 4.76 -2.41
N GLU A 54 19.41 5.71 -1.81
CA GLU A 54 18.81 6.95 -1.31
C GLU A 54 18.33 7.84 -2.46
N GLU A 55 19.11 7.96 -3.54
CA GLU A 55 18.69 8.70 -4.74
C GLU A 55 17.49 8.03 -5.40
N GLN A 56 17.47 6.69 -5.48
CA GLN A 56 16.33 5.97 -6.04
C GLN A 56 15.07 6.15 -5.17
N ALA A 57 15.20 6.15 -3.84
CA ALA A 57 14.10 6.45 -2.94
C ALA A 57 13.54 7.86 -3.15
N ILE A 58 14.41 8.87 -3.31
CA ILE A 58 13.99 10.24 -3.61
C ILE A 58 13.21 10.30 -4.93
N MET A 59 13.70 9.63 -5.97
CA MET A 59 13.00 9.59 -7.28
C MET A 59 11.59 9.00 -7.15
N GLY A 60 11.45 7.88 -6.42
CA GLY A 60 10.15 7.29 -6.15
C GLY A 60 9.23 8.18 -5.32
N GLN A 61 9.76 8.86 -4.30
CA GLN A 61 8.99 9.83 -3.51
C GLN A 61 8.50 11.00 -4.34
N VAL A 62 9.33 11.51 -5.26
CA VAL A 62 8.94 12.55 -6.21
C VAL A 62 7.78 12.09 -7.09
N GLU A 63 7.84 10.87 -7.64
CA GLU A 63 6.74 10.31 -8.44
C GLU A 63 5.45 10.14 -7.62
N ALA A 64 5.54 9.52 -6.44
CA ALA A 64 4.40 9.32 -5.55
C ALA A 64 3.75 10.65 -5.16
N ARG A 65 4.57 11.65 -4.83
CA ARG A 65 4.11 12.99 -4.48
C ARG A 65 3.43 13.70 -5.65
N ALA A 66 3.96 13.54 -6.87
CA ALA A 66 3.37 14.10 -8.08
C ALA A 66 1.99 13.49 -8.38
N LYS A 67 1.86 12.16 -8.31
CA LYS A 67 0.58 11.45 -8.50
C LYS A 67 -0.45 11.88 -7.46
N TYR A 68 -0.05 11.98 -6.20
CA TYR A 68 -0.95 12.44 -5.14
C TYR A 68 -1.51 13.85 -5.43
N VAL A 69 -0.65 14.82 -5.74
CA VAL A 69 -1.12 16.18 -6.05
C VAL A 69 -1.97 16.21 -7.33
N ALA A 70 -1.63 15.41 -8.35
CA ALA A 70 -2.44 15.28 -9.56
C ALA A 70 -3.84 14.72 -9.27
N GLN A 71 -3.96 13.63 -8.49
CA GLN A 71 -5.24 13.07 -8.07
C GLN A 71 -6.09 14.09 -7.30
N ARG A 72 -5.46 14.91 -6.44
CA ARG A 72 -6.18 15.96 -5.68
C ARG A 72 -6.74 17.07 -6.56
N GLU A 73 -6.07 17.40 -7.66
CA GLU A 73 -6.57 18.39 -8.63
C GLU A 73 -7.64 17.79 -9.55
N PHE A 74 -7.52 16.50 -9.89
CA PHE A 74 -8.42 15.78 -10.78
C PHE A 74 -9.02 14.54 -10.09
N PRO A 75 -9.96 14.73 -9.14
CA PRO A 75 -10.45 13.66 -8.27
C PRO A 75 -11.28 12.58 -8.98
N ASP A 76 -11.79 12.86 -10.19
CA ASP A 76 -12.61 11.93 -10.96
C ASP A 76 -11.79 11.00 -11.87
N GLU A 77 -10.46 11.20 -11.95
CA GLU A 77 -9.55 10.43 -12.80
C GLU A 77 -8.84 9.34 -11.99
N ASP A 78 -8.33 8.31 -12.66
CA ASP A 78 -7.68 7.14 -12.04
C ASP A 78 -6.15 7.29 -12.02
N ILE A 79 -5.67 8.31 -11.31
CA ILE A 79 -4.24 8.70 -11.30
C ILE A 79 -3.49 8.01 -10.16
N LEU A 80 -4.14 7.85 -9.02
CA LEU A 80 -3.56 7.27 -7.82
C LEU A 80 -4.34 6.03 -7.39
N ASP A 81 -3.62 4.93 -7.24
CA ASP A 81 -4.15 3.72 -6.62
C ASP A 81 -4.76 4.07 -5.25
N PRO A 82 -6.03 3.72 -4.99
CA PRO A 82 -6.71 4.02 -3.73
C PRO A 82 -5.95 3.55 -2.48
N LEU A 83 -5.19 2.45 -2.54
CA LEU A 83 -4.41 1.96 -1.41
C LEU A 83 -3.17 2.81 -1.11
N TRP A 84 -2.83 3.75 -2.00
CA TRP A 84 -1.80 4.77 -1.86
C TRP A 84 -2.38 6.18 -1.64
N ASP A 85 -3.70 6.33 -1.53
CA ASP A 85 -4.36 7.56 -1.11
C ASP A 85 -4.61 7.54 0.41
N PRO A 86 -3.99 8.44 1.20
CA PRO A 86 -4.24 8.50 2.64
C PRO A 86 -5.71 8.77 2.95
N ASP A 87 -6.43 9.59 2.17
CA ASP A 87 -7.84 9.91 2.44
C ASP A 87 -8.72 8.67 2.26
N HIS A 88 -8.41 7.81 1.27
CA HIS A 88 -9.13 6.55 1.07
C HIS A 88 -8.89 5.56 2.21
N LEU A 89 -7.64 5.43 2.67
CA LEU A 89 -7.32 4.59 3.84
C LEU A 89 -7.98 5.11 5.12
N GLU A 90 -8.08 6.44 5.31
CA GLU A 90 -8.80 7.05 6.42
C GLU A 90 -10.30 6.70 6.41
N ARG A 91 -10.93 6.68 5.22
CA ARG A 91 -12.31 6.18 5.08
C ARG A 91 -12.42 4.71 5.49
N GLY A 92 -11.40 3.89 5.19
CA GLY A 92 -11.30 2.51 5.66
C GLY A 92 -11.21 2.38 7.18
N VAL A 93 -10.43 3.25 7.83
CA VAL A 93 -10.35 3.35 9.29
C VAL A 93 -11.71 3.71 9.88
N GLU A 94 -12.39 4.72 9.35
CA GLU A 94 -13.72 5.13 9.80
C GLU A 94 -14.74 3.98 9.66
N ALA A 95 -14.71 3.28 8.52
CA ALA A 95 -15.57 2.14 8.26
C ALA A 95 -15.36 1.02 9.29
N LEU A 96 -14.11 0.68 9.61
CA LEU A 96 -13.77 -0.34 10.61
C LEU A 96 -14.15 0.08 12.03
N VAL A 97 -13.94 1.34 12.41
CA VAL A 97 -14.29 1.85 13.74
C VAL A 97 -15.80 1.82 13.95
N ASN A 98 -16.59 2.09 12.91
CA ASN A 98 -18.04 2.05 12.95
C ASN A 98 -18.61 0.64 12.70
N TYR A 99 -17.78 -0.34 12.34
CA TYR A 99 -18.20 -1.71 12.11
C TYR A 99 -18.58 -2.40 13.42
N THR A 100 -19.66 -3.18 13.42
CA THR A 100 -20.09 -3.80 14.67
C THR A 100 -19.10 -4.88 15.11
N LEU A 101 -18.77 -4.93 16.41
CA LEU A 101 -17.83 -5.93 16.93
C LEU A 101 -18.31 -7.38 16.67
N GLY A 102 -19.63 -7.60 16.59
CA GLY A 102 -20.18 -8.91 16.26
C GLY A 102 -19.84 -9.34 14.83
N GLU A 103 -20.10 -8.46 13.86
CA GLU A 103 -19.77 -8.71 12.45
C GLU A 103 -18.26 -8.80 12.24
N PHE A 104 -17.49 -7.92 12.89
CA PHE A 104 -16.02 -7.96 12.85
C PHE A 104 -15.50 -9.33 13.30
N ARG A 105 -15.96 -9.83 14.46
CA ARG A 105 -15.51 -11.12 14.99
C ARG A 105 -15.88 -12.28 14.08
N THR A 106 -17.02 -12.21 13.39
CA THR A 106 -17.40 -13.24 12.42
C THR A 106 -16.54 -13.16 11.16
N ASN A 107 -16.41 -11.97 10.58
CA ASN A 107 -15.83 -11.81 9.25
C ASN A 107 -14.30 -11.77 9.24
N PHE A 108 -13.65 -11.50 10.37
CA PHE A 108 -12.18 -11.42 10.47
C PHE A 108 -11.56 -12.59 11.28
N ARG A 109 -12.36 -13.60 11.63
CA ARG A 109 -11.87 -14.75 12.40
C ARG A 109 -10.87 -15.60 11.63
N ASP A 110 -11.19 -15.88 10.38
CA ASP A 110 -10.33 -16.59 9.44
C ASP A 110 -8.97 -15.87 9.31
N TYR A 111 -8.99 -14.55 9.21
CA TYR A 111 -7.78 -13.75 9.10
C TYR A 111 -6.90 -13.91 10.34
N TYR A 112 -7.47 -13.76 11.54
CA TYR A 112 -6.74 -13.97 12.80
C TYR A 112 -6.13 -15.37 12.93
N GLU A 113 -6.86 -16.39 12.49
CA GLU A 113 -6.36 -17.78 12.52
C GLU A 113 -5.23 -18.00 11.50
N ALA A 114 -5.39 -17.48 10.28
CA ALA A 114 -4.40 -17.55 9.23
C ALA A 114 -3.11 -16.81 9.62
N LEU A 115 -3.19 -15.67 10.33
CA LEU A 115 -2.01 -14.97 10.84
C LEU A 115 -1.14 -15.84 11.75
N GLN A 116 -1.74 -16.76 12.51
CA GLN A 116 -0.99 -17.64 13.41
C GLN A 116 -0.52 -18.93 12.74
N ARG A 117 -1.39 -19.51 11.92
CA ARG A 117 -1.21 -20.85 11.36
C ARG A 117 -1.62 -20.86 9.89
N PRO A 118 -0.90 -20.12 9.03
CA PRO A 118 -1.24 -20.02 7.62
C PRO A 118 -1.18 -21.39 6.92
N GLU A 119 -0.37 -22.32 7.44
CA GLU A 119 -0.31 -23.70 6.97
C GLU A 119 -1.66 -24.45 7.01
N GLU A 120 -2.60 -24.05 7.86
CA GLU A 120 -3.93 -24.67 7.94
C GLU A 120 -4.87 -24.20 6.81
N PHE A 121 -4.47 -23.16 6.06
CA PHE A 121 -5.27 -22.48 5.04
C PHE A 121 -4.74 -22.67 3.62
N VAL A 122 -3.63 -23.37 3.44
CA VAL A 122 -2.99 -23.62 2.15
C VAL A 122 -2.99 -25.11 1.81
N PRO A 123 -3.06 -25.49 0.52
CA PRO A 123 -3.10 -26.90 0.12
C PRO A 123 -1.72 -27.58 0.04
N ASP A 124 -0.64 -26.79 -0.05
CA ASP A 124 0.73 -27.29 -0.20
C ASP A 124 1.33 -27.73 1.15
N ASP A 125 2.34 -28.61 1.12
CA ASP A 125 3.04 -29.06 2.33
C ASP A 125 3.85 -27.88 2.91
N PRO A 126 3.75 -27.56 4.21
CA PRO A 126 4.52 -26.49 4.82
C PRO A 126 6.04 -26.60 4.64
N ALA A 127 6.56 -27.81 4.42
CA ALA A 127 7.98 -28.02 4.15
C ALA A 127 8.45 -27.52 2.77
N ASP A 128 7.51 -27.29 1.84
CA ASP A 128 7.78 -26.82 0.48
C ASP A 128 7.55 -25.31 0.30
N ILE A 129 7.06 -24.62 1.34
CA ILE A 129 6.71 -23.19 1.32
C ILE A 129 7.92 -22.36 1.76
N ASP A 130 8.30 -21.36 0.97
CA ASP A 130 9.24 -20.32 1.42
C ASP A 130 8.50 -19.37 2.37
N GLU A 131 8.62 -19.62 3.68
CA GLU A 131 7.98 -18.83 4.73
C GLU A 131 8.30 -17.32 4.65
N ALA A 132 9.45 -16.91 4.08
CA ALA A 132 9.83 -15.50 3.98
C ALA A 132 8.94 -14.72 2.99
N THR A 133 8.35 -15.43 2.02
CA THR A 133 7.45 -14.88 0.99
C THR A 133 5.99 -14.89 1.41
N LEU A 134 5.66 -15.51 2.55
CA LEU A 134 4.29 -15.67 3.01
C LEU A 134 3.66 -14.33 3.39
N ARG A 135 2.54 -14.00 2.77
CA ARG A 135 1.79 -12.76 2.97
C ARG A 135 0.31 -13.07 3.10
N ILE A 136 -0.32 -12.57 4.16
CA ILE A 136 -1.69 -12.90 4.54
C ILE A 136 -2.52 -11.63 4.47
N TYR A 137 -3.58 -11.68 3.69
CA TYR A 137 -4.39 -10.55 3.31
C TYR A 137 -5.82 -10.70 3.77
N LYS A 138 -6.43 -9.57 4.13
CA LYS A 138 -7.87 -9.48 4.35
C LYS A 138 -8.36 -8.19 3.75
N SER A 139 -9.18 -8.32 2.72
CA SER A 139 -9.70 -7.18 1.98
C SER A 139 -11.19 -6.99 2.26
N PHE A 140 -11.63 -5.75 2.17
CA PHE A 140 -13.05 -5.39 2.24
C PHE A 140 -13.31 -4.12 1.43
N THR A 141 -14.52 -3.95 0.91
CA THR A 141 -14.93 -2.73 0.21
C THR A 141 -15.63 -1.76 1.15
N ILE A 142 -15.55 -0.47 0.82
CA ILE A 142 -16.24 0.60 1.54
C ILE A 142 -17.23 1.36 0.65
N THR A 143 -18.37 1.73 1.20
CA THR A 143 -19.35 2.60 0.55
C THR A 143 -18.90 4.07 0.55
N GLU A 144 -19.56 4.92 -0.24
CA GLU A 144 -19.41 6.38 -0.17
C GLU A 144 -19.63 6.97 1.25
N ASP A 145 -20.52 6.36 2.04
CA ASP A 145 -20.80 6.73 3.44
C ASP A 145 -19.79 6.16 4.47
N ASN A 146 -18.63 5.66 4.02
CA ASN A 146 -17.59 5.06 4.86
C ASN A 146 -18.11 3.91 5.74
N ARG A 147 -18.85 2.98 5.13
CA ARG A 147 -19.29 1.72 5.77
C ARG A 147 -18.68 0.55 5.02
N ILE A 148 -18.34 -0.51 5.74
CA ILE A 148 -17.95 -1.79 5.11
C ILE A 148 -19.16 -2.35 4.36
N ASP A 149 -18.96 -2.72 3.09
CA ASP A 149 -19.98 -3.32 2.22
C ASP A 149 -19.76 -4.83 2.07
N GLU A 150 -18.65 -5.23 1.43
CA GLU A 150 -18.26 -6.62 1.24
C GLU A 150 -16.95 -6.92 1.99
N VAL A 151 -16.87 -8.10 2.62
CA VAL A 151 -15.65 -8.61 3.26
C VAL A 151 -15.27 -9.92 2.58
N TYR A 152 -14.06 -9.99 2.03
CA TYR A 152 -13.59 -11.14 1.27
C TYR A 152 -12.97 -12.19 2.20
N ASP A 153 -12.90 -13.44 1.74
CA ASP A 153 -12.19 -14.51 2.44
C ASP A 153 -10.69 -14.18 2.52
N THR A 154 -10.01 -14.66 3.57
CA THR A 154 -8.57 -14.43 3.74
C THR A 154 -7.79 -14.96 2.54
N MET A 155 -7.00 -14.09 1.93
CA MET A 155 -6.08 -14.44 0.84
C MET A 155 -4.67 -14.68 1.38
N ILE A 156 -3.98 -15.70 0.89
CA ILE A 156 -2.60 -16.02 1.26
C ILE A 156 -1.78 -16.19 -0.01
N ASN A 157 -0.73 -15.37 -0.11
CA ASN A 157 0.25 -15.43 -1.18
C ASN A 157 1.58 -15.96 -0.63
N TYR A 158 2.22 -16.83 -1.38
CA TYR A 158 3.50 -17.43 -1.03
C TYR A 158 4.18 -18.02 -2.26
N ASP A 159 5.50 -18.10 -2.24
CA ASP A 159 6.28 -18.89 -3.18
C ASP A 159 6.60 -20.25 -2.55
N LEU A 160 6.67 -21.26 -3.40
CA LEU A 160 7.30 -22.53 -3.05
C LEU A 160 8.83 -22.40 -3.14
N GLU A 161 9.55 -23.30 -2.49
CA GLU A 161 11.03 -23.38 -2.53
C GLU A 161 11.59 -23.53 -3.96
N ASP A 162 10.78 -23.98 -4.92
CA ASP A 162 11.15 -24.04 -6.34
C ASP A 162 10.91 -22.73 -7.11
N GLY A 163 10.42 -21.69 -6.44
CA GLY A 163 10.09 -20.38 -6.98
C GLY A 163 8.69 -20.27 -7.59
N THR A 164 7.83 -21.28 -7.46
CA THR A 164 6.45 -21.23 -7.96
C THR A 164 5.57 -20.39 -7.04
N PHE A 165 5.00 -19.31 -7.58
CA PHE A 165 4.01 -18.49 -6.89
C PHE A 165 2.66 -19.21 -6.70
N ARG A 166 2.09 -19.05 -5.51
CA ARG A 166 0.77 -19.53 -5.11
C ARG A 166 -0.06 -18.40 -4.50
N SER A 167 -1.36 -18.46 -4.75
CA SER A 167 -2.38 -17.60 -4.16
C SER A 167 -3.60 -18.46 -3.82
N VAL A 168 -4.07 -18.38 -2.58
CA VAL A 168 -5.25 -19.07 -2.08
C VAL A 168 -6.18 -18.05 -1.43
N GLY A 169 -7.49 -18.22 -1.53
CA GLY A 169 -8.48 -17.27 -1.00
C GLY A 169 -9.10 -16.44 -2.12
N ASP A 170 -9.68 -15.30 -1.75
CA ASP A 170 -10.39 -14.42 -2.67
C ASP A 170 -9.97 -12.96 -2.46
N ALA A 171 -10.15 -12.14 -3.49
CA ALA A 171 -9.84 -10.72 -3.46
C ALA A 171 -10.87 -9.94 -4.30
N PRO A 172 -11.01 -8.62 -4.07
CA PRO A 172 -11.87 -7.80 -4.90
C PRO A 172 -11.47 -7.87 -6.38
N ASP A 173 -12.46 -8.01 -7.26
CA ASP A 173 -12.28 -7.82 -8.71
C ASP A 173 -12.07 -6.33 -9.06
N ASP A 174 -12.60 -5.43 -8.22
CA ASP A 174 -12.51 -3.98 -8.35
C ASP A 174 -11.91 -3.38 -7.06
N TRP A 175 -10.80 -2.65 -7.22
CA TRP A 175 -10.01 -2.09 -6.12
C TRP A 175 -10.35 -0.62 -5.82
N SER A 176 -11.21 0.02 -6.62
CA SER A 176 -11.60 1.44 -6.47
C SER A 176 -12.16 1.78 -5.09
N HIS A 177 -12.77 0.80 -4.43
CA HIS A 177 -13.36 0.93 -3.10
C HIS A 177 -12.78 -0.05 -2.08
N ALA A 178 -11.73 -0.80 -2.45
CA ALA A 178 -11.15 -1.80 -1.59
C ALA A 178 -10.22 -1.18 -0.55
N ILE A 179 -10.19 -1.79 0.63
CA ILE A 179 -9.18 -1.63 1.66
C ILE A 179 -8.52 -2.98 1.84
N ASP A 180 -7.20 -2.99 1.92
CA ASP A 180 -6.42 -4.21 2.03
C ASP A 180 -5.54 -4.22 3.26
N LEU A 181 -5.80 -5.18 4.13
CA LEU A 181 -4.98 -5.47 5.30
C LEU A 181 -3.98 -6.54 4.91
N ASN A 182 -2.72 -6.37 5.29
CA ASN A 182 -1.69 -7.30 4.88
C ASN A 182 -0.67 -7.46 6.01
N HIS A 183 -0.38 -8.70 6.39
CA HIS A 183 0.54 -9.01 7.47
C HIS A 183 1.35 -10.26 7.13
N PRO A 184 2.57 -10.39 7.64
CA PRO A 184 3.27 -11.66 7.64
C PRO A 184 2.58 -12.62 8.64
N LYS A 185 3.08 -13.85 8.74
CA LYS A 185 2.78 -14.70 9.89
C LYS A 185 3.14 -13.97 11.19
N MET A 186 2.26 -14.05 12.19
CA MET A 186 2.39 -13.37 13.47
C MET A 186 2.31 -14.35 14.63
N GLU A 187 3.14 -14.09 15.65
CA GLU A 187 3.02 -14.76 16.95
C GLU A 187 2.20 -13.87 17.90
N PHE A 188 1.16 -14.45 18.51
CA PHE A 188 0.36 -13.78 19.52
C PHE A 188 0.70 -14.31 20.92
N ASP A 189 0.60 -13.45 21.94
CA ASP A 189 0.74 -13.86 23.34
C ASP A 189 -0.31 -14.96 23.66
N PRO A 190 0.01 -16.01 24.42
CA PRO A 190 -0.97 -17.03 24.81
C PRO A 190 -2.20 -16.49 25.55
N ASN A 191 -2.12 -15.28 26.12
CA ASN A 191 -3.23 -14.58 26.77
C ASN A 191 -3.89 -13.53 25.85
N TYR A 192 -3.55 -13.51 24.56
CA TYR A 192 -4.16 -12.61 23.59
C TYR A 192 -5.65 -12.94 23.42
N ASP A 193 -6.49 -11.95 23.69
CA ASP A 193 -7.93 -12.06 23.54
C ASP A 193 -8.36 -11.48 22.18
N PHE A 194 -8.62 -12.37 21.22
CA PHE A 194 -9.13 -12.00 19.90
C PHE A 194 -10.32 -11.04 19.98
N ASP A 195 -11.29 -11.34 20.85
CA ASP A 195 -12.55 -10.62 20.95
C ASP A 195 -12.38 -9.18 21.45
N ALA A 196 -11.33 -8.92 22.23
CA ALA A 196 -11.04 -7.64 22.86
C ALA A 196 -9.92 -6.86 22.17
N GLN A 197 -8.98 -7.52 21.49
CA GLN A 197 -7.73 -6.92 21.04
C GLN A 197 -7.57 -6.88 19.52
N PHE A 198 -8.16 -7.82 18.77
CA PHE A 198 -7.88 -7.94 17.33
C PHE A 198 -8.40 -6.76 16.51
N HIS A 199 -9.60 -6.25 16.81
CA HIS A 199 -10.12 -5.05 16.16
C HIS A 199 -9.17 -3.86 16.27
N ARG A 200 -8.62 -3.64 17.47
CA ARG A 200 -7.65 -2.57 17.71
C ARG A 200 -6.37 -2.77 16.91
N LEU A 201 -5.84 -4.00 16.83
CA LEU A 201 -4.65 -4.30 16.04
C LEU A 201 -4.86 -3.97 14.56
N ILE A 202 -6.02 -4.31 14.01
CA ILE A 202 -6.36 -4.01 12.61
C ILE A 202 -6.46 -2.50 12.35
N VAL A 203 -7.05 -1.74 13.27
CA VAL A 203 -7.09 -0.27 13.17
C VAL A 203 -5.68 0.32 13.25
N GLU A 204 -4.86 -0.13 14.21
CA GLU A 204 -3.46 0.31 14.34
C GLU A 204 -2.63 -0.03 13.09
N HIS A 205 -2.91 -1.15 12.42
CA HIS A 205 -2.28 -1.49 11.14
C HIS A 205 -2.64 -0.51 10.02
N LEU A 206 -3.91 -0.13 9.85
CA LEU A 206 -4.28 0.89 8.85
C LEU A 206 -3.65 2.25 9.15
N HIS A 207 -3.53 2.63 10.43
CA HIS A 207 -2.79 3.83 10.81
C HIS A 207 -1.32 3.73 10.36
N ALA A 208 -0.68 2.56 10.54
CA ALA A 208 0.67 2.32 10.05
C ALA A 208 0.75 2.34 8.50
N GLN A 209 -0.29 1.89 7.79
CA GLN A 209 -0.34 2.04 6.33
C GLN A 209 -0.42 3.50 5.90
N ILE A 210 -1.27 4.31 6.54
CA ILE A 210 -1.39 5.77 6.26
C ILE A 210 -0.04 6.46 6.52
N ARG A 211 0.64 6.10 7.62
CA ARG A 211 2.00 6.56 7.92
C ARG A 211 2.97 6.29 6.77
N ASP A 212 2.97 5.05 6.29
CA ASP A 212 3.90 4.61 5.25
C ASP A 212 3.59 5.27 3.90
N VAL A 213 2.31 5.51 3.59
CA VAL A 213 1.89 6.30 2.41
C VAL A 213 2.45 7.73 2.47
N HIS A 214 2.47 8.37 3.65
CA HIS A 214 3.08 9.70 3.79
C HIS A 214 4.60 9.66 3.58
N TYR A 215 5.29 8.70 4.18
CA TYR A 215 6.73 8.54 3.96
C TYR A 215 7.06 8.21 2.50
N ASN A 216 6.21 7.43 1.83
CA ASN A 216 6.31 7.15 0.40
C ASN A 216 6.24 8.41 -0.46
N MET A 217 5.60 9.47 0.02
CA MET A 217 5.52 10.78 -0.64
C MET A 217 6.61 11.77 -0.19
N GLY A 218 7.59 11.32 0.62
CA GLY A 218 8.59 12.21 1.22
C GLY A 218 7.97 13.23 2.19
N MET A 219 6.89 12.84 2.87
CA MET A 219 6.16 13.69 3.82
C MET A 219 6.24 13.14 5.24
N GLU A 220 6.21 14.06 6.20
CA GLU A 220 5.97 13.70 7.59
C GLU A 220 4.47 13.38 7.78
N PRO A 221 4.11 12.20 8.31
CA PRO A 221 2.72 11.86 8.60
C PRO A 221 2.17 12.71 9.75
N PRO A 222 0.83 12.90 9.83
CA PRO A 222 0.16 13.40 11.01
C PRO A 222 0.52 12.61 12.28
N ASP A 223 0.57 13.29 13.44
CA ASP A 223 1.04 12.68 14.70
C ASP A 223 0.23 11.45 15.14
N GLU A 224 -1.06 11.38 14.80
CA GLU A 224 -1.93 10.24 15.12
C GLU A 224 -1.59 8.95 14.37
N TYR A 225 -0.94 9.07 13.21
CA TYR A 225 -0.49 7.94 12.40
C TYR A 225 0.96 7.54 12.68
N LYS A 226 1.68 8.25 13.57
CA LYS A 226 3.04 7.88 14.00
C LYS A 226 3.04 6.71 14.98
N VAL A 227 2.29 5.67 14.65
CA VAL A 227 2.20 4.42 15.39
C VAL A 227 3.39 3.52 15.07
N SER A 228 3.70 2.58 15.96
CA SER A 228 4.68 1.52 15.71
C SER A 228 3.97 0.32 15.10
N GLY A 229 4.62 -0.39 14.17
CA GLY A 229 4.06 -1.60 13.56
C GLY A 229 4.28 -1.66 12.05
N PHE A 230 3.95 -2.81 11.48
CA PHE A 230 3.95 -3.07 10.03
C PHE A 230 2.77 -2.32 9.39
N GLY A 231 3.05 -1.49 8.38
CA GLY A 231 2.03 -0.84 7.56
C GLY A 231 2.04 -1.43 6.15
N LYS A 232 2.67 -0.76 5.18
CA LYS A 232 2.88 -1.29 3.83
C LYS A 232 4.13 -2.18 3.79
N PHE A 233 4.12 -3.25 3.00
CA PHE A 233 5.28 -4.17 2.86
C PHE A 233 6.48 -3.56 2.15
N SER A 234 6.24 -2.58 1.28
CA SER A 234 7.30 -1.84 0.62
C SER A 234 6.86 -0.41 0.35
N TYR A 235 7.72 0.57 0.58
CA TYR A 235 7.53 1.96 0.14
C TYR A 235 8.88 2.65 -0.09
N HIS A 236 8.90 3.73 -0.86
CA HIS A 236 10.15 4.42 -1.18
C HIS A 236 10.83 4.95 0.09
N GLY A 237 12.07 4.50 0.32
CA GLY A 237 12.88 4.89 1.48
C GLY A 237 12.87 3.93 2.66
N ASP A 238 12.21 2.77 2.56
CA ASP A 238 12.25 1.70 3.57
C ASP A 238 13.54 0.83 3.52
N GLY A 239 14.39 1.05 2.51
CA GLY A 239 15.61 0.28 2.26
C GLY A 239 15.41 -1.06 1.55
N ILE A 240 14.17 -1.38 1.12
CA ILE A 240 13.76 -2.59 0.39
C ILE A 240 13.41 -2.27 -1.07
N ASP A 241 13.45 -1.00 -1.47
CA ASP A 241 13.32 -0.54 -2.87
C ASP A 241 14.49 -1.06 -3.74
N THR A 242 14.44 -2.36 -4.04
CA THR A 242 15.37 -3.09 -4.87
C THR A 242 14.57 -3.79 -5.96
N ARG A 243 14.08 -3.05 -6.95
CA ARG A 243 13.90 -3.63 -8.29
C ARG A 243 14.34 -2.67 -9.38
N PRO A 244 15.22 -3.10 -10.30
CA PRO A 244 15.16 -2.60 -11.65
C PRO A 244 13.79 -2.99 -12.21
N HIS A 245 13.06 -2.01 -12.75
CA HIS A 245 11.92 -2.27 -13.62
C HIS A 245 12.42 -3.13 -14.79
N THR A 246 12.06 -4.41 -14.83
CA THR A 246 12.08 -5.19 -16.06
C THR A 246 10.74 -5.00 -16.75
N PRO A 247 10.66 -4.25 -17.87
CA PRO A 247 9.57 -4.42 -18.80
C PRO A 247 9.83 -5.74 -19.55
N ASP A 248 8.82 -6.61 -19.54
CA ASP A 248 8.49 -7.67 -20.53
C ASP A 248 8.06 -8.98 -19.88
N ALA A 249 6.75 -9.19 -19.82
CA ALA A 249 6.07 -10.47 -20.03
C ALA A 249 4.79 -10.21 -20.84
#